data_AF-A0A5C0ZPA1-F1
#
_entry.id   AF-A0A5C0ZPA1-F1
#
_cell.length_a   1.000
_cell.length_b   1.000
_cell.length_c   1.000
_cell.angle_alpha   90.00
_cell.angle_beta   90.00
_cell.angle_gamma   90.00
#
_symmetry.space_group_name_H-M   'P 1'
#
loop_
_entity.id
_entity.type
_entity.pdbx_description
1 polymer ?
#
loop_
_entity_poly.entity_id
_entity_poly.type
_entity_poly.pdbx_seq_one_letter_code
_entity_poly.pdbx_strand_id
1 'polypeptide(L)'
;MKKRIIYIAHPISGDFHNNMESIRKIYAAISREYPECVPFAPYWITCYALSDEIQTDRALGFSHNREFFERGVIDEVWVFGMSEGVQTEIEWANEFGIKVVDKQ
;
A
#
# COMPACT_ATOMS: atom_id res chain seq x y z
N MET A 1 -7.21 -23.38 0.75
CA MET A 1 -7.97 -22.13 1.03
C MET A 1 -7.35 -21.00 0.21
N LYS A 2 -8.16 -20.04 -0.24
CA LYS A 2 -7.66 -18.83 -0.92
C LYS A 2 -6.93 -17.96 0.13
N LYS A 3 -5.76 -17.42 -0.22
CA LYS A 3 -5.03 -16.48 0.65
C LYS A 3 -5.68 -15.09 0.60
N ARG A 4 -5.56 -14.33 1.69
CA ARG A 4 -6.02 -12.93 1.76
C ARG A 4 -4.97 -12.00 1.16
N ILE A 5 -5.36 -11.04 0.33
CA ILE A 5 -4.49 -10.00 -0.20
C ILE A 5 -4.48 -8.83 0.78
N ILE A 6 -3.30 -8.52 1.31
CA ILE A 6 -3.09 -7.51 2.32
C ILE A 6 -2.38 -6.33 1.68
N TYR A 7 -3.08 -5.22 1.50
CA TYR A 7 -2.47 -3.98 1.03
C TYR A 7 -1.63 -3.37 2.16
N ILE A 8 -0.34 -3.12 1.90
CA ILE A 8 0.57 -2.48 2.85
C ILE A 8 0.45 -0.98 2.65
N ALA A 9 -0.13 -0.25 3.60
CA ALA A 9 -0.13 1.20 3.61
C ALA A 9 1.06 1.71 4.45
N HIS A 10 1.98 2.44 3.82
CA HIS A 10 3.20 2.95 4.46
C HIS A 10 3.63 4.29 3.82
N PRO A 11 4.19 5.24 4.59
CA PRO A 11 4.73 6.49 4.04
C PRO A 11 5.79 6.26 2.94
N ILE A 12 5.77 7.07 1.89
CA ILE A 12 6.82 7.08 0.85
C ILE A 12 7.64 8.37 0.88
N SER A 13 6.96 9.52 0.89
CA SER A 13 7.57 10.85 0.88
C SER A 13 8.50 11.10 2.09
N GLY A 14 9.49 11.97 1.91
CA GLY A 14 10.46 12.35 2.95
C GLY A 14 11.76 11.57 2.84
N ASP A 15 11.78 10.31 3.29
CA ASP A 15 12.95 9.44 3.24
C ASP A 15 12.70 8.24 2.31
N PHE A 16 12.67 8.54 1.01
CA PHE A 16 12.28 7.58 -0.03
C PHE A 16 13.03 6.25 0.07
N HIS A 17 14.36 6.27 0.15
CA HIS A 17 15.16 5.05 0.14
C HIS A 17 14.92 4.19 1.38
N ASN A 18 14.87 4.78 2.57
CA ASN A 18 14.61 4.02 3.79
C ASN A 18 13.16 3.53 3.84
N ASN A 19 12.19 4.33 3.38
CA ASN A 19 10.79 3.93 3.28
C ASN A 19 10.60 2.72 2.34
N MET A 20 11.22 2.75 1.16
CA MET A 20 11.15 1.66 0.19
C MET A 20 11.77 0.37 0.72
N GLU A 21 12.86 0.47 1.50
CA GLU A 21 13.47 -0.66 2.18
C GLU A 21 12.61 -1.17 3.35
N SER A 22 11.95 -0.28 4.09
CA SER A 22 10.98 -0.66 5.13
C SER A 22 9.81 -1.45 4.56
N ILE A 23 9.22 -1.00 3.46
CA ILE A 23 8.14 -1.72 2.76
C ILE A 23 8.60 -3.11 2.31
N ARG A 24 9.82 -3.22 1.77
CA ARG A 24 10.41 -4.52 1.39
C ARG A 24 10.55 -5.46 2.59
N LYS A 25 10.99 -4.94 3.74
CA LYS A 25 11.10 -5.70 4.99
C LYS A 25 9.72 -6.13 5.52
N ILE A 26 8.73 -5.22 5.52
CA ILE A 26 7.35 -5.49 5.91
C ILE A 26 6.75 -6.59 5.04
N TYR A 27 6.90 -6.49 3.72
CA TYR A 27 6.46 -7.53 2.79
C TYR A 27 7.05 -8.90 3.16
N ALA A 28 8.37 -8.94 3.41
CA ALA A 28 9.06 -10.18 3.76
C ALA A 28 8.63 -10.75 5.11
N ALA A 29 8.36 -9.89 6.11
CA ALA A 29 7.84 -10.27 7.42
C ALA A 29 6.44 -10.86 7.29
N ILE A 30 5.51 -10.15 6.63
CA ILE A 30 4.13 -10.63 6.43
C ILE A 30 4.13 -11.98 5.71
N SER A 31 4.94 -12.13 4.66
CA SER A 31 5.03 -13.39 3.89
C SER A 31 5.47 -14.60 4.72
N ARG A 32 6.26 -14.38 5.78
CA ARG A 32 6.81 -15.45 6.64
C ARG A 32 5.93 -15.72 7.85
N GLU A 33 5.37 -14.67 8.43
CA GLU A 33 4.61 -14.73 9.69
C GLU A 33 3.12 -15.05 9.46
N TYR A 34 2.56 -14.65 8.31
CA TYR A 34 1.16 -14.86 7.95
C TYR A 34 1.06 -15.63 6.63
N PRO A 35 1.28 -16.96 6.64
CA PRO A 35 1.32 -17.77 5.41
C PRO A 35 -0.01 -17.80 4.65
N GLU A 36 -1.13 -17.47 5.30
CA GLU A 36 -2.46 -17.30 4.72
C GLU A 36 -2.68 -15.93 4.05
N CYS A 37 -1.70 -15.03 4.13
CA CYS A 37 -1.72 -13.72 3.53
C CYS A 37 -0.80 -13.64 2.30
N VAL A 38 -1.13 -12.72 1.39
CA VAL A 38 -0.29 -12.25 0.28
C VAL A 38 -0.11 -10.76 0.50
N PRO A 39 1.06 -10.31 0.99
CA PRO A 39 1.32 -8.87 1.08
C PRO A 39 1.33 -8.24 -0.32
N PHE A 40 0.86 -7.01 -0.41
CA PHE A 40 0.65 -6.32 -1.66
C PHE A 40 0.98 -4.83 -1.49
N ALA A 41 1.94 -4.34 -2.27
CA ALA A 41 2.36 -2.94 -2.28
C ALA A 41 2.58 -2.51 -3.74
N PRO A 42 1.50 -2.37 -4.55
CA PRO A 42 1.61 -2.10 -5.99
C PRO A 42 2.32 -0.79 -6.29
N TYR A 43 2.18 0.20 -5.41
CA TYR A 43 2.87 1.49 -5.53
C TYR A 43 4.39 1.36 -5.47
N TRP A 44 4.94 0.26 -4.95
CA TRP A 44 6.38 0.08 -4.87
C TRP A 44 7.02 0.16 -6.27
N ILE A 45 6.42 -0.47 -7.28
CA ILE A 45 6.93 -0.36 -8.66
C ILE A 45 6.64 1.01 -9.27
N THR A 46 5.47 1.59 -8.98
CA THR A 46 5.08 2.94 -9.42
C THR A 46 6.10 3.98 -8.97
N CYS A 47 6.56 3.90 -7.72
CA CYS A 47 7.56 4.79 -7.13
C CYS A 47 8.95 4.69 -7.79
N TYR A 48 9.30 3.58 -8.45
CA TYR A 48 10.52 3.47 -9.25
C TYR A 48 10.33 3.90 -10.71
N ALA A 49 9.11 3.78 -11.22
CA ALA A 49 8.80 4.06 -12.63
C ALA A 49 8.38 5.52 -12.86
N LEU A 50 7.77 6.15 -11.87
CA LEU A 50 7.19 7.49 -11.91
C LEU A 50 7.84 8.39 -10.85
N SER A 51 7.94 9.69 -11.13
CA SER A 51 8.53 10.65 -10.19
C SER A 51 7.48 11.26 -9.27
N ASP A 52 7.65 11.12 -7.96
CA ASP A 52 6.75 11.72 -6.96
C ASP A 52 6.89 13.26 -6.89
N GLU A 53 7.96 13.81 -7.48
CA GLU A 53 8.16 15.26 -7.63
C GLU A 53 7.34 15.86 -8.79
N ILE A 54 6.88 15.03 -9.72
CA ILE A 54 6.08 15.45 -10.86
C ILE A 54 4.60 15.22 -10.51
N GLN A 55 3.83 16.30 -10.42
CA GLN A 55 2.43 16.23 -9.98
C GLN A 55 1.57 15.28 -10.82
N THR A 56 1.79 15.23 -12.14
CA THR A 56 1.06 14.34 -13.06
C THR A 56 1.39 12.87 -12.83
N ASP A 57 2.66 12.56 -12.55
CA ASP A 57 3.16 11.22 -12.26
C ASP A 57 2.60 10.73 -10.93
N ARG A 58 2.60 11.60 -9.91
CA ARG A 58 1.97 11.32 -8.61
C ARG A 58 0.48 11.01 -8.78
N ALA A 59 -0.26 11.87 -9.50
CA ALA A 59 -1.69 11.64 -9.75
C ALA A 59 -1.95 10.32 -10.51
N LEU A 60 -1.10 10.00 -11.49
CA LEU A 60 -1.17 8.73 -12.22
C LEU A 60 -0.90 7.54 -11.31
N GLY A 61 0.09 7.63 -10.43
CA GLY A 61 0.40 6.59 -9.45
C GLY A 61 -0.75 6.32 -8.50
N PHE A 62 -1.37 7.36 -7.96
CA PHE A 62 -2.58 7.23 -7.13
C PHE A 62 -3.74 6.60 -7.91
N SER A 63 -3.96 7.01 -9.16
CA SER A 63 -5.00 6.43 -10.01
C SER A 63 -4.79 4.93 -10.23
N HIS A 64 -3.56 4.49 -10.54
CA HIS A 64 -3.24 3.07 -10.67
C HIS A 64 -3.47 2.29 -9.37
N ASN A 65 -3.08 2.86 -8.22
CA ASN A 65 -3.28 2.20 -6.93
C ASN A 65 -4.76 2.06 -6.60
N ARG A 66 -5.56 3.13 -6.80
CA ARG A 66 -7.01 3.14 -6.52
C ARG A 66 -7.77 2.08 -7.31
N GLU A 67 -7.36 1.81 -8.55
CA GLU A 67 -7.97 0.77 -9.38
C GLU A 67 -7.98 -0.62 -8.69
N PHE A 68 -6.97 -0.94 -7.87
CA PHE A 68 -6.96 -2.20 -7.12
C PHE A 68 -8.01 -2.25 -6.00
N PHE A 69 -8.32 -1.10 -5.39
CA PHE A 69 -9.40 -0.98 -4.41
C PHE A 69 -10.75 -1.12 -5.12
N GLU A 70 -10.96 -0.41 -6.22
CA GLU A 70 -12.20 -0.44 -7.01
C GLU A 70 -12.52 -1.83 -7.56
N ARG A 71 -11.50 -2.58 -8.00
CA ARG A 71 -11.67 -3.95 -8.48
C ARG A 71 -11.95 -4.99 -7.38
N GLY A 72 -11.85 -4.60 -6.11
CA GLY A 72 -12.13 -5.49 -4.98
C GLY A 72 -11.13 -6.64 -4.84
N VAL A 73 -9.86 -6.44 -5.24
CA VAL A 73 -8.83 -7.47 -5.08
C VAL A 73 -8.15 -7.45 -3.71
N ILE A 74 -8.35 -6.39 -2.93
CA ILE A 74 -7.76 -6.19 -1.61
C ILE A 74 -8.74 -6.69 -0.54
N ASP A 75 -8.30 -7.58 0.33
CA ASP A 75 -9.12 -8.10 1.43
C ASP A 75 -8.97 -7.23 2.70
N GLU A 76 -7.77 -6.74 3.00
CA GLU A 76 -7.48 -5.86 4.14
C GLU A 76 -6.41 -4.83 3.78
N VAL A 77 -6.46 -3.65 4.43
CA VAL A 77 -5.42 -2.62 4.40
C VAL A 77 -4.72 -2.60 5.75
N TRP A 78 -3.41 -2.84 5.77
CA TRP A 78 -2.59 -2.82 6.98
C TRP A 78 -1.71 -1.58 7.00
N VAL A 79 -1.84 -0.77 8.05
CA VAL A 79 -1.23 0.55 8.17
C VAL A 79 0.03 0.48 9.03
N PHE A 80 1.19 0.84 8.47
CA PHE A 80 2.50 0.78 9.14
C PHE A 80 3.11 2.17 9.42
N GLY A 81 2.33 3.23 9.23
CA GLY A 81 2.75 4.60 9.50
C GLY A 81 1.82 5.61 8.84
N MET A 82 1.75 6.83 9.37
CA MET A 82 0.86 7.86 8.84
C MET A 82 1.57 8.82 7.87
N SER A 83 0.89 9.12 6.77
CA SER A 83 1.22 10.18 5.80
C SER A 83 -0.07 10.61 5.09
N GLU A 84 -0.02 11.69 4.32
CA GLU A 84 -1.17 12.08 3.48
C GLU A 84 -1.57 10.97 2.50
N GLY A 85 -0.60 10.28 1.89
CA GLY A 85 -0.88 9.17 0.98
C GLY A 85 -1.56 8.00 1.67
N VAL A 86 -1.08 7.62 2.86
CA VAL A 86 -1.71 6.56 3.66
C VAL A 86 -3.11 6.96 4.13
N GLN A 87 -3.32 8.23 4.49
CA GLN A 87 -4.64 8.74 4.84
C GLN A 87 -5.63 8.60 3.68
N THR A 88 -5.20 8.92 2.46
CA THR A 88 -6.01 8.69 1.24
C THR A 88 -6.33 7.19 1.03
N GLU A 89 -5.37 6.30 1.25
CA GLU A 89 -5.59 4.85 1.14
C GLU A 89 -6.58 4.32 2.19
N ILE A 90 -6.55 4.87 3.42
CA ILE A 90 -7.53 4.58 4.48
C ILE A 90 -8.92 5.08 4.07
N GLU A 91 -9.02 6.27 3.49
CA GLU A 91 -10.28 6.82 2.97
C GLU A 91 -10.87 5.93 1.87
N TRP A 92 -10.05 5.47 0.92
CA TRP A 92 -10.50 4.50 -0.08
C TRP A 92 -10.93 3.17 0.55
N ALA A 93 -10.20 2.65 1.52
CA ALA A 93 -10.58 1.43 2.22
C ALA A 93 -11.98 1.58 2.85
N ASN A 94 -12.24 2.71 3.49
CA ASN A 94 -13.56 3.02 4.06
C ASN A 94 -14.63 3.17 2.97
N GLU A 95 -14.33 3.85 1.87
CA GLU A 95 -15.22 4.03 0.70
C GLU A 95 -15.69 2.66 0.15
N PHE A 96 -14.78 1.70 0.03
CA PHE A 96 -15.05 0.37 -0.54
C PHE A 96 -15.38 -0.71 0.50
N GLY A 97 -15.54 -0.34 1.78
CA GLY A 97 -15.87 -1.29 2.86
C GLY A 97 -14.78 -2.33 3.16
N ILE A 98 -13.51 -1.99 2.86
CA ILE A 98 -12.34 -2.83 3.11
C ILE A 98 -11.87 -2.61 4.54
N LYS A 99 -11.56 -3.71 5.25
CA LYS A 99 -11.10 -3.65 6.64
C LYS A 99 -9.72 -3.00 6.74
N VAL A 100 -9.60 -1.98 7.58
CA VAL A 100 -8.33 -1.35 7.96
C VAL A 100 -7.81 -1.95 9.27
N VAL A 101 -6.51 -2.26 9.33
CA VAL A 101 -5.82 -2.82 10.50
C VAL A 101 -4.61 -1.96 10.82
N ASP A 102 -4.56 -1.41 12.04
CA ASP A 102 -3.40 -0.67 12.51
C ASP A 102 -2.26 -1.63 12.90
N LYS A 103 -1.05 -1.35 12.42
CA LYS A 103 0.18 -2.12 12.61
C LYS A 103 1.37 -1.24 13.02
N GLN A 104 1.12 0.00 13.44
CA GLN A 104 2.13 0.89 14.02
C GLN A 104 2.64 0.38 15.38
#